data_AF-A0A7K2WBK7-F1
#
_entry.id   AF-A0A7K2WBK7-F1
#
_cell.length_a   1.000
_cell.length_b   1.000
_cell.length_c   1.000
_cell.angle_alpha   90.00
_cell.angle_beta   90.00
_cell.angle_gamma   90.00
#
_symmetry.space_group_name_H-M   'P 1'
#
loop_
_entity.id
_entity.type
_entity.pdbx_description
1 polymer ?
#
loop_
_entity_poly.entity_id
_entity_poly.type
_entity_poly.pdbx_seq_one_letter_code
_entity_poly.pdbx_strand_id
1 'polypeptide(L)'
;MSTTLATSPAARDLADVTRIRLTDPDAIRRAALARPKFDAAGLARPLFVLAADHPARGAVAAGGNATAMGDRHELLARCVEALSRPGVDGFLGTPDLVEDLTLLGALDGKLVLGSMNRGGIPGASFELDDRFTCYDARGIEEGGLDGGKVLLRVDPADPGTAETLSGTAAAVNELAERRLLALIEPFKSVREGGRVRNILEPDAQIWVNNIASALGRTSAYTWLKVPVVPEMERMMASTTMPTLLLGGEGGGDPDAMYASWQRALRIEHVRGLIIGRTMLFPADGDVAGAVDTAVSLLGRES
;
A
#
# COMPACT_ATOMS: atom_id res chain seq x y z
N MET A 1 31.26 -9.13 7.65
CA MET A 1 30.13 -9.61 8.48
C MET A 1 29.85 -8.54 9.53
N SER A 2 28.94 -7.61 9.22
CA SER A 2 28.47 -6.63 10.20
C SER A 2 27.27 -7.24 10.89
N THR A 3 27.45 -7.63 12.15
CA THR A 3 26.36 -8.11 13.01
C THR A 3 25.50 -6.91 13.35
N THR A 4 24.41 -6.71 12.61
CA THR A 4 23.38 -5.73 12.98
C THR A 4 22.75 -6.21 14.29
N LEU A 5 23.09 -5.56 15.40
CA LEU A 5 22.41 -5.78 16.68
C LEU A 5 20.95 -5.37 16.48
N ALA A 6 20.04 -6.35 16.45
CA ALA A 6 18.61 -6.08 16.43
C ALA A 6 18.25 -5.26 17.67
N THR A 7 17.75 -4.05 17.46
CA THR A 7 17.19 -3.21 18.51
C THR A 7 15.97 -3.91 19.09
N SER A 8 15.90 -4.06 20.42
CA SER A 8 14.71 -4.62 21.06
C SER A 8 13.49 -3.71 20.79
N PRO A 9 12.29 -4.29 20.56
CA PRO A 9 11.10 -3.48 20.28
C PRO A 9 10.72 -2.63 21.49
N ALA A 10 10.11 -1.47 21.25
CA ALA A 10 9.67 -0.56 22.30
C ALA A 10 8.44 -1.09 23.06
N ALA A 11 7.58 -1.86 22.39
CA ALA A 11 6.44 -2.57 22.95
C ALA A 11 6.63 -4.08 22.83
N ARG A 12 6.28 -4.84 23.87
CA ARG A 12 6.36 -6.32 23.85
C ARG A 12 5.12 -6.95 23.24
N ASP A 13 3.97 -6.29 23.38
CA ASP A 13 2.67 -6.73 22.89
C ASP A 13 1.73 -5.52 22.70
N LEU A 14 0.49 -5.81 22.29
CA LEU A 14 -0.54 -4.79 22.01
C LEU A 14 -1.02 -4.04 23.26
N ALA A 15 -0.96 -4.66 24.45
CA ALA A 15 -1.31 -3.99 25.69
C ALA A 15 -0.23 -2.94 26.04
N ASP A 16 1.04 -3.26 25.81
CA ASP A 16 2.15 -2.31 25.93
C ASP A 16 2.05 -1.17 24.92
N VAL A 17 1.62 -1.41 23.67
CA VAL A 17 1.36 -0.33 22.69
C VAL A 17 0.33 0.66 23.25
N THR A 18 -0.80 0.15 23.76
CA THR A 18 -1.85 0.98 24.36
C THR A 18 -1.33 1.78 25.55
N ARG A 19 -0.55 1.14 26.43
CA ARG A 19 0.08 1.79 27.58
C ARG A 19 1.04 2.90 27.13
N ILE A 20 1.89 2.65 26.14
CA ILE A 20 2.84 3.63 25.61
C ILE A 20 2.10 4.85 25.06
N ARG A 21 1.05 4.66 24.26
CA ARG A 21 0.24 5.77 23.73
C ARG A 21 -0.35 6.64 24.85
N LEU A 22 -0.69 6.03 25.99
CA LEU A 22 -1.21 6.75 27.15
C LEU A 22 -0.12 7.47 27.96
N THR A 23 1.03 6.82 28.18
CA THR A 23 2.01 7.29 29.19
C THR A 23 3.25 7.96 28.60
N ASP A 24 3.58 7.69 27.34
CA ASP A 24 4.82 8.14 26.68
C ASP A 24 4.64 8.20 25.15
N PRO A 25 3.79 9.11 24.63
CA PRO A 25 3.54 9.22 23.20
C PRO A 25 4.82 9.55 22.39
N ASP A 26 5.79 10.24 22.99
CA ASP A 26 7.08 10.53 22.35
C ASP A 26 7.91 9.26 22.05
N ALA A 27 7.59 8.11 22.66
CA ALA A 27 8.23 6.84 22.34
C ALA A 27 8.04 6.43 20.88
N ILE A 28 6.92 6.84 20.25
CA ILE A 28 6.65 6.57 18.84
C ILE A 28 7.73 7.20 17.96
N ARG A 29 8.01 8.49 18.18
CA ARG A 29 9.05 9.22 17.44
C ARG A 29 10.43 8.63 17.69
N ARG A 30 10.74 8.27 18.94
CA ARG A 30 12.02 7.63 19.27
C ARG A 30 12.18 6.28 18.56
N ALA A 31 11.13 5.46 18.52
CA ALA A 31 11.13 4.19 17.81
C ALA A 31 11.28 4.38 16.29
N ALA A 32 10.57 5.33 15.69
CA ALA A 32 10.67 5.62 14.25
C ALA A 32 12.08 6.08 13.83
N LEU A 33 12.75 6.88 14.67
CA LEU A 33 14.13 7.32 14.45
C LEU A 33 15.16 6.20 14.64
N ALA A 34 14.90 5.28 15.59
CA ALA A 34 15.78 4.14 15.85
C ALA A 34 15.58 2.97 14.86
N ARG A 35 14.42 2.92 14.18
CA ARG A 35 14.04 1.85 13.25
C ARG A 35 15.13 1.63 12.17
N PRO A 36 15.69 0.42 12.05
CA PRO A 36 16.55 0.06 10.93
C PRO A 36 15.85 0.35 9.60
N LYS A 37 16.51 1.10 8.71
CA LYS A 37 15.96 1.48 7.41
C LYS A 37 16.06 0.34 6.40
N PHE A 38 15.19 0.37 5.40
CA PHE A 38 15.27 -0.51 4.25
C PHE A 38 16.56 -0.28 3.47
N ASP A 39 17.18 -1.37 2.98
CA ASP A 39 18.32 -1.26 2.06
C ASP A 39 17.81 -0.97 0.64
N ALA A 40 18.15 0.20 0.11
CA ALA A 40 17.77 0.63 -1.23
C ALA A 40 18.22 -0.34 -2.34
N ALA A 41 19.29 -1.12 -2.13
CA ALA A 41 19.70 -2.17 -3.07
C ALA A 41 18.61 -3.25 -3.24
N GLY A 42 17.74 -3.43 -2.24
CA GLY A 42 16.57 -4.30 -2.31
C GLY A 42 15.57 -3.89 -3.39
N LEU A 43 15.57 -2.63 -3.85
CA LEU A 43 14.76 -2.19 -4.99
C LEU A 43 15.20 -2.80 -6.32
N ALA A 44 16.33 -3.52 -6.41
CA ALA A 44 16.78 -4.18 -7.63
C ALA A 44 16.05 -5.52 -7.91
N ARG A 45 15.44 -6.13 -6.88
CA ARG A 45 14.67 -7.38 -7.01
C ARG A 45 13.15 -7.12 -6.99
N PRO A 46 12.31 -8.09 -7.37
CA PRO A 46 10.87 -7.99 -7.14
C PRO A 46 10.57 -7.86 -5.64
N LEU A 47 9.55 -7.08 -5.27
CA LEU A 47 9.16 -6.75 -3.91
C LEU A 47 7.84 -7.42 -3.50
N PHE A 48 7.68 -7.69 -2.21
CA PHE A 48 6.38 -7.99 -1.61
C PHE A 48 6.11 -6.97 -0.51
N VAL A 49 5.05 -6.18 -0.67
CA VAL A 49 4.64 -5.15 0.29
C VAL A 49 3.26 -5.49 0.84
N LEU A 50 3.14 -5.62 2.15
CA LEU A 50 1.87 -5.85 2.82
C LEU A 50 1.09 -4.52 2.94
N ALA A 51 -0.18 -4.48 2.56
CA ALA A 51 -1.00 -3.26 2.64
C ALA A 51 -2.14 -3.38 3.66
N ALA A 52 -2.27 -2.42 4.58
CA ALA A 52 -3.32 -2.41 5.60
C ALA A 52 -3.98 -1.03 5.80
N ASP A 53 -3.87 -0.11 4.83
CA ASP A 53 -4.39 1.25 4.93
C ASP A 53 -5.92 1.38 4.80
N HIS A 54 -6.65 0.29 4.53
CA HIS A 54 -8.08 0.28 4.19
C HIS A 54 -9.02 0.79 5.30
N PRO A 55 -8.85 0.45 6.59
CA PRO A 55 -9.78 0.83 7.66
C PRO A 55 -9.93 2.34 7.81
N ALA A 56 -8.85 3.12 7.59
CA ALA A 56 -8.88 4.58 7.65
C ALA A 56 -9.80 5.23 6.60
N ARG A 57 -10.21 4.45 5.58
CA ARG A 57 -11.19 4.87 4.57
C ARG A 57 -12.62 4.44 4.92
N GLY A 58 -12.84 3.80 6.06
CA GLY A 58 -14.11 3.11 6.38
C GLY A 58 -14.32 1.79 5.63
N ALA A 59 -13.32 1.30 4.91
CA ALA A 59 -13.37 0.03 4.18
C ALA A 59 -12.82 -1.12 5.04
N VAL A 60 -13.68 -1.69 5.91
CA VAL A 60 -13.29 -2.70 6.90
C VAL A 60 -13.69 -4.14 6.54
N ALA A 61 -14.32 -4.34 5.39
CA ALA A 61 -14.75 -5.67 4.94
C ALA A 61 -13.61 -6.47 4.30
N ALA A 62 -13.50 -7.76 4.64
CA ALA A 62 -12.60 -8.71 3.99
C ALA A 62 -13.12 -10.15 4.17
N GLY A 63 -12.77 -11.06 3.25
CA GLY A 63 -13.08 -12.50 3.38
C GLY A 63 -14.57 -12.83 3.56
N GLY A 64 -15.49 -12.00 3.03
CA GLY A 64 -16.93 -12.16 3.22
C GLY A 64 -17.48 -11.64 4.56
N ASN A 65 -16.62 -11.21 5.49
CA ASN A 65 -17.02 -10.55 6.73
C ASN A 65 -17.00 -9.02 6.54
N ALA A 66 -18.15 -8.38 6.81
CA ALA A 66 -18.37 -6.94 6.62
C ALA A 66 -17.46 -6.05 7.50
N THR A 67 -16.95 -6.57 8.61
CA THR A 67 -16.15 -5.82 9.59
C THR A 67 -14.86 -6.55 9.97
N ALA A 68 -14.34 -7.42 9.10
CA ALA A 68 -13.15 -8.24 9.38
C ALA A 68 -11.95 -7.42 9.87
N MET A 69 -11.71 -6.24 9.29
CA MET A 69 -10.61 -5.34 9.67
C MET A 69 -10.98 -4.36 10.79
N GLY A 70 -12.16 -4.51 11.39
CA GLY A 70 -12.68 -3.61 12.42
C GLY A 70 -12.03 -3.81 13.79
N ASP A 71 -11.55 -5.03 14.08
CA ASP A 71 -10.77 -5.30 15.29
C ASP A 71 -9.30 -4.90 15.06
N ARG A 72 -8.86 -3.84 15.76
CA ARG A 72 -7.48 -3.34 15.68
C ARG A 72 -6.47 -4.36 16.20
N HIS A 73 -6.80 -5.12 17.24
CA HIS A 73 -5.88 -6.10 17.82
C HIS A 73 -5.66 -7.26 16.85
N GLU A 74 -6.74 -7.78 16.28
CA GLU A 74 -6.67 -8.84 15.27
C GLU A 74 -5.90 -8.37 14.02
N LEU A 75 -6.20 -7.17 13.52
CA LEU A 75 -5.52 -6.60 12.35
C LEU A 75 -4.01 -6.46 12.60
N LEU A 76 -3.60 -5.92 13.75
CA LEU A 76 -2.17 -5.79 14.08
C LEU A 76 -1.50 -7.16 14.26
N ALA A 77 -2.15 -8.12 14.91
CA ALA A 77 -1.61 -9.46 15.07
C ALA A 77 -1.36 -10.14 13.71
N ARG A 78 -2.33 -10.06 12.79
CA ARG A 78 -2.20 -10.56 11.41
C ARG A 78 -1.11 -9.82 10.63
N CYS A 79 -0.98 -8.50 10.81
CA CYS A 79 0.11 -7.74 10.20
C CYS A 79 1.49 -8.17 10.73
N VAL A 80 1.65 -8.37 12.04
CA VAL A 80 2.91 -8.83 12.64
C VAL A 80 3.28 -10.21 12.10
N GLU A 81 2.31 -11.14 12.05
CA GLU A 81 2.52 -12.48 11.49
C GLU A 81 2.98 -12.40 10.02
N ALA A 82 2.26 -11.65 9.18
CA ALA A 82 2.61 -11.47 7.78
C ALA A 82 3.99 -10.81 7.60
N LEU A 83 4.32 -9.76 8.35
CA LEU A 83 5.60 -9.05 8.26
C LEU A 83 6.79 -9.88 8.74
N SER A 84 6.54 -10.87 9.61
CA SER A 84 7.56 -11.80 10.08
C SER A 84 7.96 -12.84 9.03
N ARG A 85 7.14 -13.03 7.97
CA ARG A 85 7.41 -14.02 6.93
C ARG A 85 8.64 -13.65 6.10
N PRO A 86 9.55 -14.60 5.82
CA PRO A 86 10.64 -14.38 4.88
C PRO A 86 10.13 -13.89 3.53
N GLY A 87 10.82 -12.92 2.94
CA GLY A 87 10.47 -12.37 1.63
C GLY A 87 9.41 -11.26 1.65
N VAL A 88 8.80 -10.95 2.79
CA VAL A 88 8.01 -9.71 2.95
C VAL A 88 8.96 -8.53 3.16
N ASP A 89 8.99 -7.61 2.20
CA ASP A 89 9.97 -6.53 2.15
C ASP A 89 9.47 -5.23 2.75
N GLY A 90 8.15 -5.04 2.78
CA GLY A 90 7.61 -3.75 3.08
C GLY A 90 6.19 -3.76 3.62
N PHE A 91 5.77 -2.58 4.03
CA PHE A 91 4.45 -2.30 4.56
C PHE A 91 3.90 -0.98 3.98
N LEU A 92 2.61 -0.97 3.65
CA LEU A 92 1.83 0.21 3.32
C LEU A 92 0.72 0.38 4.34
N GLY A 93 0.71 1.51 5.05
CA GLY A 93 -0.26 1.78 6.10
C GLY A 93 -0.54 3.26 6.32
N THR A 94 -1.55 3.54 7.15
CA THR A 94 -1.82 4.87 7.71
C THR A 94 -0.99 5.11 8.97
N PRO A 95 -0.90 6.37 9.46
CA PRO A 95 -0.03 6.71 10.59
C PRO A 95 -0.23 5.82 11.81
N ASP A 96 -1.47 5.60 12.22
CA ASP A 96 -1.84 4.77 13.35
C ASP A 96 -1.30 3.34 13.27
N LEU A 97 -1.39 2.68 12.10
CA LEU A 97 -0.84 1.33 11.92
C LEU A 97 0.69 1.31 11.81
N VAL A 98 1.26 2.28 11.10
CA VAL A 98 2.72 2.39 10.95
C VAL A 98 3.38 2.60 12.31
N GLU A 99 2.83 3.47 13.14
CA GLU A 99 3.32 3.74 14.49
C GLU A 99 3.22 2.51 15.41
N ASP A 100 2.05 1.84 15.43
CA ASP A 100 1.85 0.64 16.27
C ASP A 100 2.83 -0.47 15.88
N LEU A 101 2.99 -0.73 14.57
CA LEU A 101 3.91 -1.74 14.07
C LEU A 101 5.39 -1.35 14.26
N THR A 102 5.71 -0.05 14.26
CA THR A 102 7.04 0.45 14.61
C THR A 102 7.36 0.20 16.09
N LEU A 103 6.41 0.48 16.99
CA LEU A 103 6.59 0.19 18.42
C LEU A 103 6.82 -1.31 18.69
N LEU A 104 6.14 -2.17 17.92
CA LEU A 104 6.28 -3.63 17.98
C LEU A 104 7.56 -4.15 17.29
N GLY A 105 8.35 -3.28 16.64
CA GLY A 105 9.56 -3.67 15.89
C GLY A 105 9.29 -4.44 14.59
N ALA A 106 8.03 -4.53 14.15
CA ALA A 106 7.63 -5.31 12.97
C ALA A 106 8.07 -4.66 11.63
N LEU A 107 8.45 -3.39 11.66
CA LEU A 107 8.87 -2.60 10.49
C LEU A 107 10.41 -2.43 10.37
N ASP A 108 11.17 -3.12 11.22
CA ASP A 108 12.63 -3.07 11.19
C ASP A 108 13.17 -3.63 9.87
N GLY A 109 13.97 -2.82 9.17
CA GLY A 109 14.55 -3.16 7.87
C GLY A 109 13.54 -3.26 6.72
N LYS A 110 12.27 -2.90 6.95
CA LYS A 110 11.20 -2.94 5.94
C LYS A 110 11.10 -1.61 5.18
N LEU A 111 10.72 -1.70 3.90
CA LEU A 111 10.27 -0.58 3.07
C LEU A 111 8.89 -0.12 3.58
N VAL A 112 8.78 1.09 4.10
CA VAL A 112 7.53 1.61 4.67
C VAL A 112 6.98 2.74 3.80
N LEU A 113 5.76 2.55 3.29
CA LEU A 113 5.02 3.54 2.52
C LEU A 113 3.85 4.09 3.34
N GLY A 114 3.76 5.42 3.44
CA GLY A 114 2.70 6.11 4.14
C GLY A 114 1.51 6.41 3.21
N SER A 115 0.32 5.91 3.54
CA SER A 115 -0.91 6.29 2.84
C SER A 115 -1.22 7.77 3.10
N MET A 116 -1.48 8.54 2.04
CA MET A 116 -1.58 10.00 2.11
C MET A 116 -3.03 10.51 2.08
N ASN A 117 -3.87 9.95 1.21
CA ASN A 117 -5.28 10.34 1.08
C ASN A 117 -6.24 9.21 1.47
N ARG A 118 -7.19 9.58 2.32
CA ARG A 118 -8.26 8.72 2.86
C ARG A 118 -9.58 9.45 3.02
N GLY A 119 -9.70 10.69 2.53
CA GLY A 119 -10.92 11.49 2.64
C GLY A 119 -12.10 10.93 1.85
N GLY A 120 -11.84 10.16 0.79
CA GLY A 120 -12.85 9.56 -0.07
C GLY A 120 -13.52 8.34 0.58
N ILE A 121 -14.45 8.55 1.49
CA ILE A 121 -15.16 7.47 2.20
C ILE A 121 -16.14 6.74 1.24
N PRO A 122 -16.12 5.39 1.14
CA PRO A 122 -17.06 4.63 0.33
C PRO A 122 -18.52 4.97 0.63
N GLY A 123 -19.29 5.27 -0.41
CA GLY A 123 -20.70 5.62 -0.32
C GLY A 123 -20.97 7.09 0.03
N ALA A 124 -19.94 7.89 0.33
CA ALA A 124 -20.12 9.32 0.50
C ALA A 124 -20.49 10.00 -0.82
N SER A 125 -21.32 11.04 -0.75
CA SER A 125 -21.59 11.90 -1.91
C SER A 125 -20.31 12.57 -2.44
N PHE A 126 -19.35 12.83 -1.54
CA PHE A 126 -18.04 13.40 -1.81
C PHE A 126 -16.94 12.34 -1.99
N GLU A 127 -17.27 11.07 -2.20
CA GLU A 127 -16.27 9.97 -2.23
C GLU A 127 -15.09 10.21 -3.20
N LEU A 128 -15.29 10.94 -4.29
CA LEU A 128 -14.25 11.25 -5.29
C LEU A 128 -13.53 12.59 -5.02
N ASP A 129 -13.96 13.39 -4.04
CA ASP A 129 -13.14 14.43 -3.37
C ASP A 129 -12.27 13.73 -2.31
N ASP A 130 -11.31 12.93 -2.78
CA ASP A 130 -10.49 12.03 -1.96
C ASP A 130 -9.33 12.79 -1.32
N ARG A 131 -9.68 13.64 -0.33
CA ARG A 131 -8.75 14.55 0.33
C ARG A 131 -7.60 13.84 1.03
N PHE A 132 -6.47 14.55 1.09
CA PHE A 132 -5.26 14.19 1.80
C PHE A 132 -5.48 14.38 3.31
N THR A 133 -5.71 13.28 4.01
CA THR A 133 -6.11 13.26 5.44
C THR A 133 -5.19 12.41 6.30
N CYS A 134 -4.12 11.87 5.72
CA CYS A 134 -3.13 11.05 6.42
C CYS A 134 -1.74 11.70 6.24
N TYR A 135 -0.73 10.92 5.90
CA TYR A 135 0.62 11.44 5.74
C TYR A 135 0.71 12.53 4.65
N ASP A 136 1.37 13.64 4.97
CA ASP A 136 1.96 14.53 3.98
C ASP A 136 3.44 14.15 3.74
N ALA A 137 4.10 14.77 2.76
CA ALA A 137 5.49 14.43 2.43
C ALA A 137 6.47 14.75 3.58
N ARG A 138 6.15 15.79 4.38
CA ARG A 138 6.92 16.15 5.57
C ARG A 138 6.84 15.06 6.64
N GLY A 139 5.64 14.56 6.96
CA GLY A 139 5.43 13.50 7.93
C GLY A 139 6.08 12.18 7.50
N ILE A 140 6.15 11.90 6.19
CA ILE A 140 6.88 10.75 5.64
C ILE A 140 8.37 10.88 5.91
N GLU A 141 8.97 12.05 5.63
CA GLU A 141 10.38 12.33 5.88
C GLU A 141 10.72 12.31 7.39
N GLU A 142 9.96 13.03 8.21
CA GLU A 142 10.17 13.12 9.66
C GLU A 142 9.96 11.78 10.37
N GLY A 143 9.03 10.95 9.89
CA GLY A 143 8.85 9.57 10.34
C GLY A 143 9.91 8.61 9.80
N GLY A 144 10.74 9.06 8.86
CA GLY A 144 11.74 8.25 8.17
C GLY A 144 11.12 7.04 7.46
N LEU A 145 10.00 7.26 6.77
CA LEU A 145 9.39 6.34 5.82
C LEU A 145 10.09 6.48 4.46
N ASP A 146 9.90 5.50 3.58
CA ASP A 146 10.59 5.42 2.28
C ASP A 146 9.80 6.09 1.14
N GLY A 147 8.53 6.42 1.39
CA GLY A 147 7.67 7.10 0.42
C GLY A 147 6.22 7.24 0.84
N GLY A 148 5.47 7.93 -0.01
CA GLY A 148 4.04 8.13 0.12
C GLY A 148 3.25 7.34 -0.91
N LYS A 149 2.01 7.02 -0.57
CA LYS A 149 1.05 6.38 -1.46
C LYS A 149 -0.22 7.19 -1.57
N VAL A 150 -0.69 7.39 -2.80
CA VAL A 150 -1.94 8.07 -3.13
C VAL A 150 -2.89 7.11 -3.82
N LEU A 151 -4.17 7.09 -3.43
CA LEU A 151 -5.25 6.49 -4.22
C LEU A 151 -5.84 7.55 -5.16
N LEU A 152 -5.72 7.33 -6.46
CA LEU A 152 -6.24 8.25 -7.48
C LEU A 152 -7.39 7.59 -8.23
N ARG A 153 -8.62 8.01 -7.95
CA ARG A 153 -9.81 7.56 -8.68
C ARG A 153 -10.32 8.71 -9.53
N VAL A 154 -10.46 8.48 -10.84
CA VAL A 154 -10.78 9.51 -11.81
C VAL A 154 -12.11 9.19 -12.48
N ASP A 155 -13.11 10.01 -12.20
CA ASP A 155 -14.39 10.06 -12.92
C ASP A 155 -14.53 11.46 -13.56
N PRO A 156 -14.49 11.58 -14.89
CA PRO A 156 -14.69 12.86 -15.58
C PRO A 156 -16.04 13.54 -15.30
N ALA A 157 -17.04 12.81 -14.81
CA ALA A 157 -18.36 13.34 -14.49
C ALA A 157 -18.50 13.80 -13.03
N ASP A 158 -17.55 13.45 -12.14
CA ASP A 158 -17.58 13.84 -10.73
C ASP A 158 -16.62 15.02 -10.48
N PRO A 159 -17.12 16.19 -10.04
CA PRO A 159 -16.28 17.36 -9.83
C PRO A 159 -15.22 17.18 -8.73
N GLY A 160 -15.43 16.24 -7.79
CA GLY A 160 -14.43 15.92 -6.76
C GLY A 160 -13.11 15.41 -7.34
N THR A 161 -13.14 14.83 -8.54
CA THR A 161 -11.96 14.36 -9.27
C THR A 161 -10.92 15.46 -9.48
N ALA A 162 -11.36 16.71 -9.71
CA ALA A 162 -10.45 17.83 -9.97
C ALA A 162 -9.54 18.13 -8.77
N GLU A 163 -10.11 18.14 -7.56
CA GLU A 163 -9.36 18.36 -6.32
C GLU A 163 -8.41 17.19 -6.04
N THR A 164 -8.85 15.95 -6.25
CA THR A 164 -8.00 14.77 -6.09
C THR A 164 -6.81 14.78 -7.05
N LEU A 165 -7.00 15.18 -8.32
CA LEU A 165 -5.90 15.33 -9.29
C LEU A 165 -4.91 16.41 -8.86
N SER A 166 -5.41 17.59 -8.46
CA SER A 166 -4.58 18.70 -7.99
C SER A 166 -3.76 18.32 -6.75
N GLY A 167 -4.42 17.71 -5.75
CA GLY A 167 -3.76 17.22 -4.54
C GLY A 167 -2.74 16.13 -4.82
N THR A 168 -3.01 15.23 -5.76
CA THR A 168 -2.04 14.21 -6.19
C THR A 168 -0.80 14.83 -6.82
N ALA A 169 -0.96 15.82 -7.72
CA ALA A 169 0.17 16.53 -8.31
C ALA A 169 1.00 17.28 -7.25
N ALA A 170 0.35 17.89 -6.25
CA ALA A 170 1.02 18.53 -5.12
C ALA A 170 1.81 17.51 -4.28
N ALA A 171 1.20 16.38 -3.91
CA ALA A 171 1.86 15.32 -3.15
C ALA A 171 3.07 14.74 -3.88
N VAL A 172 2.96 14.47 -5.18
CA VAL A 172 4.10 14.00 -6.01
C VAL A 172 5.22 15.04 -6.01
N ASN A 173 4.89 16.32 -6.16
CA ASN A 173 5.88 17.40 -6.11
C ASN A 173 6.64 17.43 -4.78
N GLU A 174 5.91 17.39 -3.66
CA GLU A 174 6.51 17.47 -2.32
C GLU A 174 7.36 16.23 -1.99
N LEU A 175 6.94 15.04 -2.41
CA LEU A 175 7.72 13.80 -2.26
C LEU A 175 8.99 13.85 -3.12
N ALA A 176 8.88 14.29 -4.37
CA ALA A 176 10.02 14.38 -5.28
C ALA A 176 11.08 15.39 -4.79
N GLU A 177 10.66 16.52 -4.21
CA GLU A 177 11.58 17.49 -3.57
C GLU A 177 12.40 16.86 -2.43
N ARG A 178 11.84 15.85 -1.77
CA ARG A 178 12.47 15.08 -0.69
C ARG A 178 13.13 13.79 -1.18
N ARG A 179 13.08 13.52 -2.49
CA ARG A 179 13.58 12.28 -3.11
C ARG A 179 12.96 11.01 -2.53
N LEU A 180 11.70 11.11 -2.11
CA LEU A 180 10.90 10.02 -1.55
C LEU A 180 10.05 9.37 -2.65
N LEU A 181 9.77 8.07 -2.51
CA LEU A 181 8.92 7.36 -3.48
C LEU A 181 7.51 7.93 -3.48
N ALA A 182 6.93 8.12 -4.67
CA ALA A 182 5.54 8.52 -4.86
C ALA A 182 4.78 7.39 -5.56
N LEU A 183 4.09 6.55 -4.78
CA LEU A 183 3.29 5.44 -5.30
C LEU A 183 1.87 5.89 -5.59
N ILE A 184 1.49 5.97 -6.86
CA ILE A 184 0.12 6.33 -7.26
C ILE A 184 -0.66 5.04 -7.55
N GLU A 185 -1.86 4.90 -6.98
CA GLU A 185 -2.81 3.81 -7.25
C GLU A 185 -3.95 4.33 -8.13
N PRO A 186 -3.79 4.35 -9.47
CA PRO A 186 -4.75 4.97 -10.36
C PRO A 186 -5.86 4.02 -10.79
N PHE A 187 -7.10 4.52 -10.80
CA PHE A 187 -8.27 3.86 -11.37
C PHE A 187 -9.12 4.86 -12.16
N LYS A 188 -9.62 4.43 -13.32
CA LYS A 188 -10.83 5.03 -13.87
C LYS A 188 -12.00 4.56 -13.03
N SER A 189 -12.86 5.49 -12.63
CA SER A 189 -14.05 5.19 -11.84
C SER A 189 -15.28 5.81 -12.48
N VAL A 190 -16.45 5.28 -12.12
CA VAL A 190 -17.75 5.82 -12.50
C VAL A 190 -18.69 5.80 -11.29
N ARG A 191 -19.56 6.80 -11.18
CA ARG A 191 -20.69 6.77 -10.23
C ARG A 191 -21.95 6.22 -10.91
N GLU A 192 -22.36 5.02 -10.52
CA GLU A 192 -23.57 4.36 -11.01
C GLU A 192 -24.46 3.98 -9.83
N GLY A 193 -25.75 4.36 -9.87
CA GLY A 193 -26.69 4.05 -8.78
C GLY A 193 -26.28 4.61 -7.41
N GLY A 194 -25.60 5.76 -7.39
CA GLY A 194 -25.11 6.41 -6.17
C GLY A 194 -23.81 5.80 -5.60
N ARG A 195 -23.28 4.73 -6.20
CA ARG A 195 -22.04 4.07 -5.76
C ARG A 195 -20.92 4.32 -6.75
N VAL A 196 -19.72 4.58 -6.23
CA VAL A 196 -18.51 4.66 -7.05
C VAL A 196 -17.98 3.25 -7.30
N ARG A 197 -17.66 2.96 -8.56
CA ARG A 197 -17.08 1.68 -8.99
C ARG A 197 -15.84 1.94 -9.85
N ASN A 198 -14.79 1.16 -9.64
CA ASN A 198 -13.61 1.17 -10.51
C ASN A 198 -13.88 0.35 -11.79
N ILE A 199 -13.40 0.83 -12.92
CA ILE A 199 -13.46 0.13 -14.20
C ILE A 199 -12.16 -0.69 -14.37
N LEU A 200 -12.26 -2.02 -14.22
CA LEU A 200 -11.13 -2.94 -14.27
C LEU A 200 -10.91 -3.51 -15.68
N GLU A 201 -10.77 -2.61 -16.66
CA GLU A 201 -10.59 -2.95 -18.08
C GLU A 201 -9.26 -2.41 -18.62
N PRO A 202 -8.66 -3.05 -19.64
CA PRO A 202 -7.34 -2.65 -20.14
C PRO A 202 -7.31 -1.19 -20.62
N ASP A 203 -8.28 -0.79 -21.45
CA ASP A 203 -8.37 0.57 -22.00
C ASP A 203 -8.58 1.63 -20.91
N ALA A 204 -9.38 1.29 -19.90
CA ALA A 204 -9.63 2.15 -18.75
C ALA A 204 -8.35 2.37 -17.93
N GLN A 205 -7.57 1.30 -17.73
CA GLN A 205 -6.32 1.38 -16.99
C GLN A 205 -5.22 2.10 -17.78
N ILE A 206 -5.10 1.85 -19.10
CA ILE A 206 -4.18 2.58 -20.00
C ILE A 206 -4.46 4.07 -19.92
N TRP A 207 -5.73 4.46 -19.98
CA TRP A 207 -6.14 5.87 -19.92
C TRP A 207 -5.73 6.53 -18.62
N VAL A 208 -6.04 5.92 -17.47
CA VAL A 208 -5.71 6.54 -16.16
C VAL A 208 -4.21 6.46 -15.84
N ASN A 209 -3.49 5.44 -16.30
CA ASN A 209 -2.03 5.35 -16.14
C ASN A 209 -1.32 6.53 -16.80
N ASN A 210 -1.72 6.91 -18.02
CA ASN A 210 -1.15 8.06 -18.72
C ASN A 210 -1.39 9.37 -17.95
N ILE A 211 -2.58 9.54 -17.36
CA ILE A 211 -2.88 10.71 -16.52
C ILE A 211 -1.99 10.70 -15.28
N ALA A 212 -2.00 9.61 -14.52
CA ALA A 212 -1.25 9.47 -13.28
C ALA A 212 0.26 9.68 -13.47
N SER A 213 0.81 9.14 -14.57
CA SER A 213 2.24 9.21 -14.89
C SER A 213 2.74 10.64 -15.14
N ALA A 214 1.84 11.56 -15.49
CA ALA A 214 2.16 12.96 -15.79
C ALA A 214 1.88 13.91 -14.62
N LEU A 215 1.35 13.44 -13.49
CA LEU A 215 1.07 14.28 -12.33
C LEU A 215 2.37 14.65 -11.61
N GLY A 216 2.63 15.95 -11.50
CA GLY A 216 3.83 16.50 -10.87
C GLY A 216 4.78 17.16 -11.88
N ARG A 217 5.76 17.92 -11.36
CA ARG A 217 6.79 18.60 -12.16
C ARG A 217 7.92 17.67 -12.60
N THR A 218 8.01 16.50 -11.96
CA THR A 218 8.94 15.42 -12.30
C THR A 218 8.29 14.09 -11.92
N SER A 219 8.57 13.05 -12.69
CA SER A 219 8.11 11.69 -12.43
C SER A 219 9.24 10.75 -12.01
N ALA A 220 10.43 11.30 -11.73
CA ALA A 220 11.64 10.52 -11.42
C ALA A 220 11.52 9.60 -10.19
N TYR A 221 10.57 9.89 -9.29
CA TYR A 221 10.31 9.12 -8.08
C TYR A 221 8.93 8.44 -8.08
N THR A 222 8.21 8.51 -9.21
CA THR A 222 6.85 8.00 -9.32
C THR A 222 6.85 6.52 -9.64
N TRP A 223 6.08 5.78 -8.86
CA TRP A 223 5.76 4.37 -9.06
C TRP A 223 4.26 4.22 -9.25
N LEU A 224 3.82 3.17 -9.91
CA LEU A 224 2.40 2.83 -10.03
C LEU A 224 2.03 1.61 -9.18
N LYS A 225 0.83 1.64 -8.62
CA LYS A 225 0.15 0.50 -7.99
C LYS A 225 -1.09 0.19 -8.83
N VAL A 226 -1.06 -0.88 -9.63
CA VAL A 226 -2.10 -1.14 -10.63
C VAL A 226 -2.82 -2.48 -10.39
N PRO A 227 -4.11 -2.60 -10.76
CA PRO A 227 -4.81 -3.87 -10.76
C PRO A 227 -4.25 -4.82 -11.82
N VAL A 228 -4.42 -6.12 -11.59
CA VAL A 228 -4.29 -7.11 -12.66
C VAL A 228 -5.60 -7.16 -13.44
N VAL A 229 -5.53 -6.81 -14.72
CA VAL A 229 -6.63 -6.76 -15.69
C VAL A 229 -6.33 -7.68 -16.88
N PRO A 230 -7.27 -7.94 -17.80
CA PRO A 230 -6.95 -8.58 -19.08
C PRO A 230 -5.84 -7.81 -19.84
N GLU A 231 -5.18 -8.47 -20.80
CA GLU A 231 -4.18 -7.82 -21.68
C GLU A 231 -3.06 -7.05 -20.93
N MET A 232 -2.56 -7.59 -19.81
CA MET A 232 -1.56 -6.93 -18.95
C MET A 232 -0.34 -6.37 -19.71
N GLU A 233 0.20 -7.09 -20.70
CA GLU A 233 1.36 -6.60 -21.48
C GLU A 233 1.02 -5.32 -22.26
N ARG A 234 -0.16 -5.26 -22.89
CA ARG A 234 -0.65 -4.08 -23.59
C ARG A 234 -0.94 -2.95 -22.61
N MET A 235 -1.55 -3.25 -21.46
CA MET A 235 -1.84 -2.26 -20.42
C MET A 235 -0.54 -1.66 -19.87
N MET A 236 0.43 -2.49 -19.53
CA MET A 236 1.71 -2.06 -18.97
C MET A 236 2.58 -1.32 -20.00
N ALA A 237 2.41 -1.56 -21.31
CA ALA A 237 3.06 -0.76 -22.35
C ALA A 237 2.67 0.73 -22.33
N SER A 238 1.65 1.13 -21.56
CA SER A 238 1.27 2.54 -21.37
C SER A 238 2.22 3.34 -20.47
N THR A 239 3.19 2.70 -19.82
CA THR A 239 4.10 3.35 -18.88
C THR A 239 5.51 2.75 -18.95
N THR A 240 6.50 3.53 -18.52
CA THR A 240 7.86 3.05 -18.24
C THR A 240 8.15 3.04 -16.74
N MET A 241 7.14 3.34 -15.91
CA MET A 241 7.32 3.47 -14.47
C MET A 241 7.41 2.10 -13.80
N PRO A 242 8.25 1.98 -12.76
CA PRO A 242 8.24 0.80 -11.91
C PRO A 242 6.86 0.64 -11.26
N THR A 243 6.36 -0.60 -11.27
CA THR A 243 4.96 -0.88 -10.93
C THR A 243 4.84 -2.04 -9.93
N LEU A 244 3.99 -1.89 -8.92
CA LEU A 244 3.58 -2.97 -8.02
C LEU A 244 2.13 -3.38 -8.33
N LEU A 245 1.86 -4.69 -8.34
CA LEU A 245 0.51 -5.20 -8.59
C LEU A 245 -0.29 -5.25 -7.29
N LEU A 246 -1.52 -4.77 -7.32
CA LEU A 246 -2.45 -4.90 -6.20
C LEU A 246 -3.33 -6.14 -6.34
N GLY A 247 -3.73 -6.70 -5.21
CA GLY A 247 -4.74 -7.77 -5.18
C GLY A 247 -6.13 -7.23 -5.48
N GLY A 248 -6.87 -7.93 -6.34
CA GLY A 248 -8.24 -7.57 -6.71
C GLY A 248 -9.22 -7.61 -5.52
N GLU A 249 -10.46 -7.17 -5.76
CA GLU A 249 -11.54 -7.40 -4.80
C GLU A 249 -11.74 -8.91 -4.65
N GLY A 250 -11.39 -9.47 -3.49
CA GLY A 250 -11.44 -10.92 -3.25
C GLY A 250 -12.83 -11.51 -3.50
N GLY A 251 -12.89 -12.80 -3.84
CA GLY A 251 -14.15 -13.51 -4.13
C GLY A 251 -14.14 -14.41 -5.37
N GLY A 252 -12.96 -14.72 -5.93
CA GLY A 252 -12.79 -15.65 -7.05
C GLY A 252 -11.90 -16.84 -6.69
N ASP A 253 -11.59 -17.65 -7.70
CA ASP A 253 -10.66 -18.79 -7.61
C ASP A 253 -9.23 -18.31 -7.25
N PRO A 254 -8.70 -18.69 -6.06
CA PRO A 254 -7.35 -18.31 -5.64
C PRO A 254 -6.26 -18.74 -6.63
N ASP A 255 -6.40 -19.91 -7.25
CA ASP A 255 -5.39 -20.43 -8.19
C ASP A 255 -5.36 -19.58 -9.47
N ALA A 256 -6.53 -19.21 -9.99
CA ALA A 256 -6.64 -18.30 -11.12
C ALA A 256 -6.05 -16.90 -10.79
N MET A 257 -6.27 -16.42 -9.56
CA MET A 257 -5.68 -15.16 -9.08
C MET A 257 -4.16 -15.24 -9.05
N TYR A 258 -3.58 -16.26 -8.40
CA TYR A 258 -2.12 -16.44 -8.34
C TYR A 258 -1.49 -16.63 -9.72
N ALA A 259 -2.13 -17.40 -10.61
CA ALA A 259 -1.67 -17.57 -11.99
C ALA A 259 -1.70 -16.24 -12.76
N SER A 260 -2.69 -15.39 -12.53
CA SER A 260 -2.75 -14.04 -13.13
C SER A 260 -1.58 -13.16 -12.68
N TRP A 261 -1.24 -13.19 -11.39
CA TRP A 261 -0.11 -12.45 -10.83
C TRP A 261 1.21 -12.96 -11.39
N GLN A 262 1.41 -14.28 -11.41
CA GLN A 262 2.63 -14.89 -11.93
C GLN A 262 2.88 -14.52 -13.40
N ARG A 263 1.83 -14.44 -14.23
CA ARG A 263 1.97 -13.97 -15.62
C ARG A 263 2.37 -12.50 -15.67
N ALA A 264 1.69 -11.64 -14.91
CA ALA A 264 1.96 -10.21 -14.90
C ALA A 264 3.36 -9.85 -14.35
N LEU A 265 3.87 -10.63 -13.39
CA LEU A 265 5.22 -10.49 -12.83
C LEU A 265 6.36 -10.73 -13.84
N ARG A 266 6.07 -11.29 -15.02
CA ARG A 266 7.08 -11.47 -16.09
C ARG A 266 7.33 -10.19 -16.88
N ILE A 267 6.49 -9.16 -16.72
CA ILE A 267 6.65 -7.87 -17.40
C ILE A 267 7.78 -7.09 -16.72
N GLU A 268 8.77 -6.63 -17.50
CA GLU A 268 10.06 -6.11 -16.99
C GLU A 268 9.94 -5.04 -15.89
N HIS A 269 9.09 -4.03 -16.08
CA HIS A 269 8.93 -2.94 -15.12
C HIS A 269 7.86 -3.23 -14.05
N VAL A 270 7.28 -4.43 -14.03
CA VAL A 270 6.49 -4.91 -12.89
C VAL A 270 7.46 -5.44 -11.83
N ARG A 271 7.54 -4.70 -10.72
CA ARG A 271 8.54 -4.85 -9.66
C ARG A 271 8.01 -5.57 -8.43
N GLY A 272 6.87 -6.24 -8.52
CA GLY A 272 6.37 -7.10 -7.44
C GLY A 272 4.90 -6.90 -7.09
N LEU A 273 4.56 -7.23 -5.84
CA LEU A 273 3.20 -7.28 -5.32
C LEU A 273 3.03 -6.31 -4.14
N ILE A 274 1.86 -5.69 -4.06
CA ILE A 274 1.41 -4.88 -2.92
C ILE A 274 -0.02 -5.23 -2.52
N ILE A 275 -0.17 -6.15 -1.57
CA ILE A 275 -1.44 -6.86 -1.32
C ILE A 275 -1.83 -6.73 0.15
N GLY A 276 -3.13 -6.59 0.41
CA GLY A 276 -3.67 -6.43 1.76
C GLY A 276 -4.68 -7.49 2.15
N ARG A 277 -5.96 -7.21 1.88
CA ARG A 277 -7.12 -7.97 2.39
C ARG A 277 -7.00 -9.48 2.23
N THR A 278 -6.60 -9.98 1.06
CA THR A 278 -6.51 -11.42 0.79
C THR A 278 -5.38 -12.13 1.53
N MET A 279 -4.34 -11.40 1.96
CA MET A 279 -3.23 -11.96 2.75
C MET A 279 -3.53 -11.90 4.24
N LEU A 280 -4.19 -10.83 4.70
CA LEU A 280 -4.52 -10.64 6.11
C LEU A 280 -5.75 -11.47 6.53
N PHE A 281 -6.73 -11.62 5.64
CA PHE A 281 -7.97 -12.35 5.92
C PHE A 281 -8.22 -13.40 4.83
N PRO A 282 -7.35 -14.42 4.70
CA PRO A 282 -7.56 -15.54 3.79
C PRO A 282 -8.74 -16.40 4.27
N ALA A 283 -9.34 -17.16 3.36
CA ALA A 283 -10.59 -17.90 3.62
C ALA A 283 -10.44 -19.00 4.69
N ASP A 284 -9.26 -19.60 4.80
CA ASP A 284 -8.90 -20.62 5.80
C ASP A 284 -8.31 -20.03 7.08
N GLY A 285 -8.07 -18.71 7.11
CA GLY A 285 -7.46 -18.01 8.23
C GLY A 285 -5.93 -18.12 8.30
N ASP A 286 -5.26 -18.85 7.40
CA ASP A 286 -3.82 -19.07 7.40
C ASP A 286 -3.06 -17.90 6.73
N VAL A 287 -2.76 -16.87 7.53
CA VAL A 287 -2.01 -15.68 7.07
C VAL A 287 -0.61 -16.06 6.58
N ALA A 288 0.11 -16.88 7.34
CA ALA A 288 1.45 -17.30 6.96
C ALA A 288 1.45 -18.05 5.62
N GLY A 289 0.57 -19.03 5.44
CA GLY A 289 0.45 -19.80 4.20
C GLY A 289 0.08 -18.93 3.00
N ALA A 290 -0.86 -18.00 3.16
CA ALA A 290 -1.25 -17.06 2.10
C ALA A 290 -0.08 -16.16 1.66
N VAL A 291 0.66 -15.61 2.63
CA VAL A 291 1.82 -14.74 2.37
C VAL A 291 2.95 -15.52 1.73
N ASP A 292 3.31 -16.68 2.27
CA ASP A 292 4.39 -17.53 1.74
C ASP A 292 4.09 -17.95 0.30
N THR A 293 2.84 -18.29 0.01
CA THR A 293 2.39 -18.60 -1.35
C THR A 293 2.61 -17.41 -2.28
N ALA A 294 2.16 -16.22 -1.90
CA ALA A 294 2.30 -15.03 -2.74
C ALA A 294 3.77 -14.60 -2.92
N VAL A 295 4.61 -14.74 -1.89
CA VAL A 295 6.06 -14.51 -1.98
C VAL A 295 6.73 -15.48 -2.95
N SER A 296 6.32 -16.76 -2.96
CA SER A 296 6.90 -17.76 -3.86
C SER A 296 6.72 -17.43 -5.35
N LEU A 297 5.67 -16.65 -5.69
CA LEU A 297 5.40 -16.23 -7.07
C LEU A 297 6.43 -15.23 -7.62
N LEU A 298 7.20 -14.58 -6.75
CA LEU A 298 8.16 -13.53 -7.13
C LEU A 298 9.42 -14.09 -7.80
N GLY A 299 9.60 -15.42 -7.80
CA GLY A 299 10.68 -16.08 -8.53
C GLY A 299 12.08 -15.62 -8.13
N ARG A 300 12.27 -15.23 -6.85
CA ARG A 300 13.57 -14.80 -6.34
C ARG A 300 14.48 -16.03 -6.25
N GLU A 301 15.68 -15.94 -6.82
CA GLU A 301 16.74 -16.89 -6.51
C GLU A 301 17.07 -16.76 -5.02
N SER A 302 17.00 -17.88 -4.31
CA SER A 302 17.26 -18.01 -2.87
C SER A 302 18.75 -17.93 -2.53
#